data_AF-A0A812KGM1-F1
#
_entry.id   AF-A0A812KGM1-F1
#
_cell.length_a   1.000
_cell.length_b   1.000
_cell.length_c   1.000
_cell.angle_alpha   90.00
_cell.angle_beta   90.00
_cell.angle_gamma   90.00
#
_symmetry.space_group_name_H-M   'P 1'
#
loop_
_entity.id
_entity.type
_entity.pdbx_description
1 polymer ?
#
loop_
_entity_poly.entity_id
_entity_poly.type
_entity_poly.pdbx_seq_one_letter_code
_entity_poly.pdbx_strand_id
1 'polypeptide(L)'
;TGTPLVARAEDAYPLLEILLPEGELPSVNDFAARYGRRGAQRLQELHALLGSVMLRRTKVEMLPQLPKKRRRRVLLDLGPSAPSASPAAREEPVEEACERLAKAKKAAVAEYLSCLLAANVRFLVFAHHLAMLDALEKSLREQSVRYFRIDGSTVMTERSKYIDSFQTTDYFQVALLSLTACSQGFTLSAASLVVFAELFWVPGTLLQAEDRAHRLGQESMVDVHYLVAPGTVDERMLAAVERRARDADKAVDGGTATAPLAREGGILEAPVVEKATALEEVAS
;
A
#
# COMPACT_ATOMS: atom_id res chain seq x y z
N THR A 1 6.40 8.94 -13.99
CA THR A 1 6.27 8.53 -12.56
C THR A 1 6.33 7.02 -12.45
N GLY A 2 6.66 6.45 -11.28
CA GLY A 2 6.80 4.98 -11.11
C GLY A 2 5.49 4.21 -10.98
N THR A 3 4.41 4.89 -10.62
CA THR A 3 3.05 4.34 -10.59
C THR A 3 2.24 5.00 -11.70
N PRO A 4 1.42 4.23 -12.46
CA PRO A 4 0.48 4.84 -13.40
C PRO A 4 -0.38 5.86 -12.64
N LEU A 5 -0.39 7.11 -13.11
CA LEU A 5 -0.84 8.27 -12.30
C LEU A 5 -2.35 8.34 -12.08
N VAL A 6 -3.10 7.42 -12.68
CA VAL A 6 -4.55 7.44 -12.78
C VAL A 6 -5.14 6.52 -11.72
N ALA A 7 -5.81 7.08 -10.71
CA ALA A 7 -6.72 6.28 -9.88
C ALA A 7 -8.02 5.97 -10.64
N ARG A 8 -8.32 6.77 -11.67
CA ARG A 8 -9.39 6.63 -12.65
C ARG A 8 -8.88 7.12 -14.01
N ALA A 9 -9.47 6.61 -15.09
CA ALA A 9 -9.17 7.06 -16.44
C ALA A 9 -9.31 8.59 -16.65
N GLU A 10 -10.28 9.23 -16.00
CA GLU A 10 -10.50 10.68 -16.04
C GLU A 10 -9.36 11.50 -15.40
N ASP A 11 -8.59 10.91 -14.46
CA ASP A 11 -7.48 11.59 -13.80
C ASP A 11 -6.26 11.78 -14.74
N ALA A 12 -6.28 11.19 -15.94
CA ALA A 12 -5.23 11.39 -16.95
C ALA A 12 -5.33 12.77 -17.60
N TYR A 13 -6.52 13.38 -17.62
CA TYR A 13 -6.79 14.58 -18.41
C TYR A 13 -5.81 15.73 -18.12
N PRO A 14 -5.58 16.15 -16.85
CA PRO A 14 -4.71 17.29 -16.58
C PRO A 14 -3.26 17.06 -17.04
N LEU A 15 -2.80 15.81 -17.03
CA LEU A 15 -1.46 15.46 -17.50
C LEU A 15 -1.38 15.46 -19.02
N LEU A 16 -2.39 14.88 -19.66
CA LEU A 16 -2.48 14.87 -21.11
C LEU A 16 -2.58 16.29 -21.66
N GLU A 17 -3.33 17.17 -21.01
CA GLU A 17 -3.49 18.58 -21.39
C GLU A 17 -2.17 19.36 -21.31
N ILE A 18 -1.31 19.01 -20.36
CA ILE A 18 0.03 19.60 -20.24
C ILE A 18 1.00 19.04 -21.30
N LEU A 19 0.85 17.77 -21.67
CA LEU A 19 1.82 17.04 -22.51
C LEU A 19 1.49 17.07 -24.01
N LEU A 20 0.21 17.15 -24.36
CA LEU A 20 -0.25 17.16 -25.74
C LEU A 20 -0.42 18.60 -26.26
N PRO A 21 -0.23 18.83 -27.57
CA PRO A 21 -0.51 20.12 -28.19
C PRO A 21 -1.96 20.60 -27.96
N GLU A 22 -2.14 21.92 -27.91
CA GLU A 22 -3.47 22.53 -27.78
C GLU A 22 -4.41 22.08 -28.90
N GLY A 23 -5.62 21.66 -28.52
CA GLY A 23 -6.66 21.21 -29.45
C GLY A 23 -6.69 19.71 -29.74
N GLU A 24 -5.73 18.91 -29.25
CA GLU A 24 -5.76 17.44 -29.39
C GLU A 24 -6.70 16.74 -28.40
N LEU A 25 -7.03 17.40 -27.28
CA LEU A 25 -7.95 16.86 -26.28
C LEU A 25 -9.34 17.50 -26.39
N PRO A 26 -10.41 16.70 -26.21
CA PRO A 26 -11.75 17.24 -26.08
C PRO A 26 -11.90 17.96 -24.74
N SER A 27 -13.03 18.64 -24.50
CA SER A 27 -13.26 19.29 -23.19
C SER A 27 -13.20 18.28 -22.04
N VAL A 28 -12.87 18.73 -20.82
CA VAL A 28 -12.84 17.89 -19.60
C VAL A 28 -14.13 17.04 -19.47
N ASN A 29 -15.28 17.65 -19.74
CA ASN A 29 -16.58 16.99 -19.63
C ASN A 29 -16.75 15.89 -20.69
N ASP A 30 -16.34 16.17 -21.93
CA ASP A 30 -16.41 15.20 -23.02
C ASP A 30 -15.39 14.06 -22.83
N PHE A 31 -14.20 14.38 -22.31
CA PHE A 31 -13.19 13.39 -21.95
C PHE A 31 -13.71 12.46 -20.86
N ALA A 32 -14.29 13.02 -19.79
CA ALA A 32 -14.90 12.24 -18.71
C ALA A 32 -16.10 11.41 -19.19
N ALA A 33 -16.93 11.94 -20.10
CA ALA A 33 -18.01 11.18 -20.71
C ALA A 33 -17.50 10.02 -21.58
N ARG A 34 -16.41 10.25 -22.33
CA ARG A 34 -15.83 9.29 -23.28
C ARG A 34 -15.01 8.18 -22.62
N TYR A 35 -14.26 8.51 -21.56
CA TYR A 35 -13.30 7.60 -20.93
C TYR A 35 -13.54 7.33 -19.44
N GLY A 36 -14.43 8.09 -18.79
CA GLY A 36 -14.75 7.90 -17.37
C GLY A 36 -15.58 6.64 -17.10
N ARG A 37 -16.29 6.59 -15.97
CA ARG A 37 -16.95 5.36 -15.47
C ARG A 37 -17.94 4.70 -16.44
N ARG A 38 -18.58 5.47 -17.33
CA ARG A 38 -19.51 4.95 -18.35
C ARG A 38 -18.82 4.65 -19.69
N GLY A 39 -17.60 5.15 -19.88
CA GLY A 39 -16.80 5.10 -21.11
C GLY A 39 -15.79 3.97 -21.18
N ALA A 40 -15.82 3.01 -20.25
CA ALA A 40 -14.90 1.86 -20.16
C ALA A 40 -14.85 0.95 -21.42
N GLN A 41 -15.66 1.24 -22.45
CA GLN A 41 -15.64 0.59 -23.75
C GLN A 41 -14.57 1.16 -24.71
N ARG A 42 -13.99 2.34 -24.42
CA ARG A 42 -12.97 3.00 -25.28
C ARG A 42 -11.59 3.06 -24.62
N LEU A 43 -11.27 2.11 -23.75
CA LEU A 43 -9.96 2.07 -23.08
C LEU A 43 -8.80 1.83 -24.04
N GLN A 44 -9.02 1.19 -25.19
CA GLN A 44 -8.00 1.07 -26.24
C GLN A 44 -7.62 2.42 -26.84
N GLU A 45 -8.60 3.30 -27.03
CA GLU A 45 -8.37 4.66 -27.52
C GLU A 45 -7.59 5.48 -26.49
N LEU A 46 -7.99 5.42 -25.21
CA LEU A 46 -7.25 6.06 -24.14
C LEU A 46 -5.82 5.51 -24.02
N HIS A 47 -5.63 4.20 -24.15
CA HIS A 47 -4.31 3.59 -24.14
C HIS A 47 -3.44 4.06 -25.30
N ALA A 48 -3.98 4.23 -26.50
CA ALA A 48 -3.25 4.77 -27.64
C ALA A 48 -2.81 6.23 -27.38
N LEU A 49 -3.70 7.06 -26.80
CA LEU A 49 -3.36 8.43 -26.38
C LEU A 49 -2.29 8.45 -25.29
N LEU A 50 -2.38 7.56 -24.30
CA LEU A 50 -1.35 7.44 -23.28
C LEU A 50 -0.04 6.95 -23.87
N GLY A 51 -0.06 6.02 -24.83
CA GLY A 51 1.14 5.43 -25.43
C GLY A 51 2.00 6.41 -26.22
N SER A 52 1.47 7.55 -26.67
CA SER A 52 2.26 8.60 -27.33
C SER A 52 3.07 9.44 -26.35
N VAL A 53 2.64 9.56 -25.09
CA VAL A 53 3.25 10.44 -24.08
C VAL A 53 3.79 9.71 -22.85
N MET A 54 3.46 8.42 -22.69
CA MET A 54 3.82 7.62 -21.53
C MET A 54 4.58 6.36 -21.93
N LEU A 55 5.78 6.21 -21.36
CA LEU A 55 6.51 4.96 -21.39
C LEU A 55 6.23 4.17 -20.10
N ARG A 56 5.65 2.98 -20.25
CA ARG A 56 5.47 2.01 -19.15
C ARG A 56 6.27 0.75 -19.43
N ARG A 57 7.01 0.29 -18.42
CA ARG A 57 7.66 -1.03 -18.40
C ARG A 57 7.35 -1.70 -17.08
N THR A 58 7.19 -3.02 -17.08
CA THR A 58 6.88 -3.74 -15.84
C THR A 58 8.15 -4.16 -15.11
N LYS A 59 8.08 -4.36 -13.79
CA LYS A 59 9.20 -4.90 -13.02
C LYS A 59 9.61 -6.29 -13.50
N VAL A 60 8.64 -7.10 -13.91
CA VAL A 60 8.88 -8.44 -14.45
C VAL A 60 9.70 -8.39 -15.74
N GLU A 61 9.42 -7.44 -16.63
CA GLU A 61 10.20 -7.22 -17.86
C GLU A 61 11.61 -6.69 -17.58
N MET A 62 11.74 -5.78 -16.62
CA MET A 62 12.98 -5.02 -16.41
C MET A 62 13.93 -5.64 -15.38
N LEU A 63 13.40 -6.42 -14.44
CA LEU A 63 14.12 -6.96 -13.29
C LEU A 63 13.73 -8.43 -13.06
N PRO A 64 14.00 -9.35 -14.01
CA PRO A 64 13.65 -10.76 -13.87
C PRO A 64 14.31 -11.45 -12.66
N GLN A 65 15.41 -10.89 -12.16
CA GLN A 65 16.13 -11.37 -10.98
C GLN A 65 15.47 -10.98 -9.64
N LEU A 66 14.47 -10.09 -9.66
CA LEU A 66 13.83 -9.63 -8.43
C LEU A 66 12.98 -10.77 -7.85
N PRO A 67 13.16 -11.13 -6.56
CA PRO A 67 12.34 -12.15 -5.93
C PRO A 67 10.85 -11.81 -6.01
N LYS A 68 10.00 -12.84 -5.96
CA LYS A 68 8.55 -12.66 -5.98
C LYS A 68 8.08 -11.88 -4.75
N LYS A 69 6.89 -11.29 -4.86
CA LYS A 69 6.17 -10.65 -3.76
C LYS A 69 4.88 -11.40 -3.48
N ARG A 70 4.54 -11.60 -2.20
CA ARG A 70 3.29 -12.23 -1.77
C ARG A 70 2.50 -11.29 -0.87
N ARG A 71 1.21 -11.18 -1.15
CA ARG A 71 0.28 -10.30 -0.43
C ARG A 71 -0.70 -11.15 0.36
N ARG A 72 -0.82 -10.89 1.64
CA ARG A 72 -1.72 -11.60 2.55
C ARG A 72 -2.61 -10.63 3.31
N ARG A 73 -3.86 -11.04 3.56
CA ARG A 73 -4.76 -10.40 4.51
C ARG A 73 -4.61 -11.11 5.84
N VAL A 74 -4.18 -10.37 6.86
CA VAL A 74 -4.13 -10.86 8.24
C VAL A 74 -5.36 -10.31 8.94
N LEU A 75 -6.24 -11.20 9.39
CA LEU A 75 -7.47 -10.78 10.04
C LEU A 75 -7.22 -10.48 11.52
N LEU A 76 -7.51 -9.26 11.94
CA LEU A 76 -7.44 -8.87 13.34
C LEU A 76 -8.79 -9.07 14.03
N ASP A 77 -8.79 -9.82 15.13
CA ASP A 77 -9.93 -9.89 16.02
C ASP A 77 -9.89 -8.72 17.00
N LEU A 78 -10.84 -7.79 16.86
CA LEU A 78 -10.99 -6.64 17.76
C LEU A 78 -11.96 -6.93 18.93
N GLY A 79 -12.52 -8.14 18.98
CA GLY A 79 -13.55 -8.52 19.95
C GLY A 79 -14.75 -7.56 19.97
N PRO A 80 -15.39 -7.34 21.13
CA PRO A 80 -16.56 -6.47 21.23
C PRO A 80 -16.24 -4.97 21.05
N SER A 81 -14.96 -4.60 21.03
CA SER A 81 -14.51 -3.22 20.82
C SER A 81 -14.51 -2.82 19.34
N ALA A 82 -14.76 -3.78 18.44
CA ALA A 82 -14.82 -3.54 17.01
C ALA A 82 -15.88 -2.48 16.69
N PRO A 83 -15.53 -1.39 16.00
CA PRO A 83 -16.52 -0.46 15.47
C PRO A 83 -17.38 -1.19 14.44
N SER A 84 -18.52 -1.73 14.86
CA SER A 84 -19.40 -2.49 13.98
C SER A 84 -19.88 -1.62 12.82
N ALA A 85 -19.94 -2.19 11.62
CA ALA A 85 -20.62 -1.60 10.47
C ALA A 85 -22.15 -1.65 10.66
N SER A 86 -22.66 -0.96 11.69
CA SER A 86 -24.09 -0.69 11.82
C SER A 86 -24.60 0.04 10.56
N PRO A 87 -25.90 -0.04 10.23
CA PRO A 87 -26.43 0.71 9.08
C PRO A 87 -26.14 2.22 9.18
N ALA A 88 -26.14 2.80 10.38
CA ALA A 88 -25.71 4.19 10.60
C ALA A 88 -24.21 4.42 10.32
N ALA A 89 -23.35 3.46 10.65
CA ALA A 89 -21.92 3.50 10.32
C ALA A 89 -21.62 3.31 8.82
N ARG A 90 -22.61 3.00 7.97
CA ARG A 90 -22.42 2.99 6.51
C ARG A 90 -22.52 4.37 5.88
N GLU A 91 -23.26 5.27 6.52
CA GLU A 91 -23.46 6.66 6.08
C GLU A 91 -22.36 7.60 6.57
N GLU A 92 -21.58 7.17 7.57
CA GLU A 92 -20.45 7.96 8.08
C GLU A 92 -19.38 8.19 6.98
N PRO A 93 -18.72 9.37 6.95
CA PRO A 93 -17.59 9.62 6.08
C PRO A 93 -16.48 8.58 6.27
N VAL A 94 -15.90 8.11 5.16
CA VAL A 94 -14.85 7.06 5.20
C VAL A 94 -13.66 7.48 6.05
N GLU A 95 -13.25 8.76 5.99
CA GLU A 95 -12.13 9.30 6.77
C GLU A 95 -12.36 9.12 8.29
N GLU A 96 -13.54 9.50 8.78
CA GLU A 96 -13.91 9.40 10.20
C GLU A 96 -14.03 7.93 10.65
N ALA A 97 -14.59 7.08 9.79
CA ALA A 97 -14.63 5.63 10.02
C ALA A 97 -13.22 5.06 10.18
N CYS A 98 -12.29 5.47 9.33
CA CYS A 98 -10.89 5.05 9.36
C CYS A 98 -10.21 5.52 10.64
N GLU A 99 -10.37 6.77 11.03
CA GLU A 99 -9.76 7.30 12.27
C GLU A 99 -10.30 6.57 13.52
N ARG A 100 -11.61 6.30 13.55
CA ARG A 100 -12.25 5.55 14.63
C ARG A 100 -11.75 4.10 14.69
N LEU A 101 -11.65 3.45 13.53
CA LEU A 101 -11.09 2.10 13.43
C LEU A 101 -9.61 2.07 13.81
N ALA A 102 -8.82 3.06 13.41
CA ALA A 102 -7.42 3.18 13.78
C ALA A 102 -7.25 3.18 15.30
N LYS A 103 -8.09 3.91 16.04
CA LYS A 103 -8.10 3.94 17.51
C LYS A 103 -8.39 2.55 18.10
N ALA A 104 -9.35 1.81 17.54
CA ALA A 104 -9.71 0.47 18.00
C ALA A 104 -8.64 -0.59 17.66
N LYS A 105 -7.97 -0.48 16.50
CA LYS A 105 -6.96 -1.44 16.02
C LYS A 105 -5.64 -1.42 16.79
N LYS A 106 -5.31 -0.32 17.50
CA LYS A 106 -3.99 -0.11 18.14
C LYS A 106 -3.48 -1.32 18.92
N ALA A 107 -4.32 -1.88 19.80
CA ALA A 107 -3.94 -3.00 20.66
C ALA A 107 -3.68 -4.29 19.85
N ALA A 108 -4.60 -4.65 18.96
CA ALA A 108 -4.48 -5.84 18.12
C ALA A 108 -3.29 -5.75 17.14
N VAL A 109 -3.02 -4.55 16.59
CA VAL A 109 -1.83 -4.34 15.76
C VAL A 109 -0.55 -4.50 16.60
N ALA A 110 -0.49 -3.89 17.78
CA ALA A 110 0.68 -4.01 18.65
C ALA A 110 0.96 -5.47 19.06
N GLU A 111 -0.09 -6.23 19.39
CA GLU A 111 0.01 -7.67 19.69
C GLU A 111 0.55 -8.46 18.48
N TYR A 112 0.05 -8.17 17.28
CA TYR A 112 0.56 -8.79 16.05
C TYR A 112 2.04 -8.47 15.82
N LEU A 113 2.46 -7.22 16.02
CA LEU A 113 3.87 -6.84 15.91
C LEU A 113 4.74 -7.54 16.96
N SER A 114 4.25 -7.71 18.19
CA SER A 114 4.94 -8.49 19.23
C SER A 114 5.18 -9.95 18.80
N CYS A 115 4.25 -10.55 18.07
CA CYS A 115 4.43 -11.89 17.51
C CYS A 115 5.59 -11.90 16.49
N LEU A 116 5.61 -10.93 15.57
CA LEU A 116 6.70 -10.81 14.57
C LEU A 116 8.07 -10.56 15.22
N LEU A 117 8.10 -9.79 16.31
CA LEU A 117 9.31 -9.53 17.09
C LEU A 117 9.82 -10.80 17.77
N ALA A 118 8.92 -11.62 18.32
CA ALA A 118 9.28 -12.91 18.91
C ALA A 118 9.87 -13.89 17.87
N ALA A 119 9.45 -13.79 16.61
CA ALA A 119 10.04 -14.52 15.48
C ALA A 119 11.39 -13.94 15.00
N ASN A 120 11.88 -12.86 15.62
CA ASN A 120 13.14 -12.19 15.29
C ASN A 120 13.25 -11.72 13.82
N VAL A 121 12.14 -11.29 13.23
CA VAL A 121 12.09 -10.81 11.84
C VAL A 121 12.36 -9.31 11.78
N ARG A 122 13.05 -8.85 10.72
CA ARG A 122 13.21 -7.41 10.39
C ARG A 122 12.10 -6.98 9.43
N PHE A 123 11.34 -5.95 9.78
CA PHE A 123 10.15 -5.57 9.00
C PHE A 123 9.87 -4.07 8.96
N LEU A 124 9.13 -3.68 7.92
CA LEU A 124 8.60 -2.32 7.76
C LEU A 124 7.15 -2.29 8.24
N VAL A 125 6.76 -1.27 8.99
CA VAL A 125 5.36 -1.04 9.35
C VAL A 125 4.91 0.29 8.79
N PHE A 126 3.85 0.26 8.00
CA PHE A 126 3.20 1.45 7.47
C PHE A 126 1.90 1.74 8.20
N ALA A 127 1.72 3.00 8.59
CA ALA A 127 0.49 3.52 9.16
C ALA A 127 0.16 4.89 8.56
N HIS A 128 -1.11 5.28 8.62
CA HIS A 128 -1.57 6.58 8.13
C HIS A 128 -1.61 7.60 9.27
N HIS A 129 -2.30 7.27 10.35
CA HIS A 129 -2.55 8.20 11.44
C HIS A 129 -1.35 8.26 12.40
N LEU A 130 -0.94 9.47 12.77
CA LEU A 130 0.13 9.67 13.76
C LEU A 130 -0.21 8.98 15.10
N ALA A 131 -1.47 9.01 15.51
CA ALA A 131 -1.92 8.36 16.74
C ALA A 131 -1.73 6.83 16.73
N MET A 132 -1.71 6.19 15.56
CA MET A 132 -1.36 4.76 15.41
C MET A 132 0.17 4.61 15.55
N LEU A 133 0.95 5.40 14.81
CA LEU A 133 2.41 5.40 14.90
C LEU A 133 2.90 5.61 16.34
N ASP A 134 2.33 6.57 17.07
CA ASP A 134 2.66 6.87 18.46
C ASP A 134 2.36 5.68 19.39
N ALA A 135 1.27 4.96 19.14
CA ALA A 135 0.89 3.79 19.92
C ALA A 135 1.83 2.60 19.67
N LEU A 136 2.19 2.36 18.41
CA LEU A 136 3.15 1.32 18.04
C LEU A 136 4.55 1.67 18.57
N GLU A 137 4.96 2.92 18.44
CA GLU A 137 6.22 3.41 18.99
C GLU A 137 6.32 3.19 20.50
N LYS A 138 5.26 3.51 21.25
CA LYS A 138 5.19 3.22 22.68
C LYS A 138 5.37 1.73 22.96
N SER A 139 4.66 0.86 22.22
CA SER A 139 4.75 -0.60 22.39
C SER A 139 6.15 -1.14 22.08
N LEU A 140 6.83 -0.62 21.05
CA LEU A 140 8.21 -1.00 20.73
C LEU A 140 9.20 -0.57 21.81
N ARG A 141 9.02 0.62 22.40
CA ARG A 141 9.83 1.11 23.52
C ARG A 141 9.67 0.24 24.77
N GLU A 142 8.44 -0.13 25.10
CA GLU A 142 8.15 -1.01 26.24
C GLU A 142 8.79 -2.40 26.08
N GLN A 143 8.90 -2.88 24.84
CA GLN A 143 9.58 -4.14 24.49
C GLN A 143 11.09 -3.98 24.29
N SER A 144 11.66 -2.78 24.50
CA SER A 144 13.08 -2.47 24.29
C SER A 144 13.61 -2.80 22.89
N VAL A 145 12.74 -2.71 21.88
CA VAL A 145 13.08 -2.99 20.47
C VAL A 145 13.83 -1.83 19.87
N ARG A 146 14.82 -2.13 19.03
CA ARG A 146 15.49 -1.10 18.22
C ARG A 146 14.65 -0.79 16.99
N TYR A 147 14.15 0.44 16.91
CA TYR A 147 13.37 0.92 15.77
C TYR A 147 13.77 2.34 15.41
N PHE A 148 13.40 2.77 14.20
CA PHE A 148 13.37 4.18 13.82
C PHE A 148 12.00 4.54 13.24
N ARG A 149 11.71 5.84 13.20
CA ARG A 149 10.46 6.38 12.68
C ARG A 149 10.71 7.41 11.59
N ILE A 150 9.96 7.33 10.50
CA ILE A 150 9.90 8.37 9.47
C ILE A 150 8.45 8.82 9.32
N ASP A 151 8.20 10.08 9.66
CA ASP A 151 6.94 10.76 9.38
C ASP A 151 7.18 12.17 8.81
N GLY A 152 6.12 13.00 8.77
CA GLY A 152 6.17 14.34 8.19
C GLY A 152 7.06 15.32 8.96
N SER A 153 7.43 15.01 10.20
CA SER A 153 8.31 15.84 11.03
C SER A 153 9.79 15.47 10.93
N THR A 154 10.11 14.27 10.40
CA THR A 154 11.49 13.79 10.29
C THR A 154 12.27 14.58 9.25
N VAL A 155 13.36 15.24 9.66
CA VAL A 155 14.21 16.02 8.77
C VAL A 155 14.97 15.12 7.79
N MET A 156 15.28 15.65 6.60
CA MET A 156 15.91 14.88 5.53
C MET A 156 17.25 14.23 5.93
N THR A 157 18.07 14.93 6.72
CA THR A 157 19.38 14.43 7.15
C THR A 157 19.27 13.22 8.08
N GLU A 158 18.30 13.22 8.99
CA GLU A 158 18.01 12.08 9.88
C GLU A 158 17.43 10.91 9.10
N ARG A 159 16.49 11.20 8.18
CA ARG A 159 15.92 10.20 7.27
C ARG A 159 17.01 9.42 6.54
N SER A 160 17.98 10.11 5.93
CA SER A 160 19.10 9.46 5.24
C SER A 160 19.95 8.58 6.18
N LYS A 161 20.21 9.02 7.41
CA LYS A 161 20.96 8.23 8.40
C LYS A 161 20.22 6.96 8.81
N TYR A 162 18.91 7.04 9.02
CA TYR A 162 18.11 5.87 9.37
C TYR A 162 18.07 4.85 8.23
N ILE A 163 17.87 5.32 6.99
CA ILE A 163 17.85 4.46 5.81
C ILE A 163 19.20 3.77 5.64
N ASP A 164 20.30 4.52 5.72
CA ASP A 164 21.66 3.99 5.57
C ASP A 164 21.97 2.95 6.66
N SER A 165 21.69 3.27 7.92
CA SER A 165 21.87 2.34 9.04
C SER A 165 21.00 1.09 8.90
N PHE A 166 19.75 1.20 8.44
CA PHE A 166 18.89 0.05 8.23
C PHE A 166 19.41 -0.87 7.11
N GLN A 167 19.99 -0.30 6.06
CA GLN A 167 20.48 -1.07 4.91
C GLN A 167 21.86 -1.70 5.16
N THR A 168 22.70 -1.09 6.00
CA THR A 168 24.10 -1.50 6.20
C THR A 168 24.37 -2.19 7.53
N THR A 169 23.45 -2.10 8.49
CA THR A 169 23.61 -2.67 9.84
C THR A 169 22.35 -3.42 10.27
N ASP A 170 22.52 -4.31 11.25
CA ASP A 170 21.41 -4.99 11.94
C ASP A 170 20.95 -4.25 13.20
N TYR A 171 21.33 -2.98 13.35
CA TYR A 171 21.01 -2.19 14.55
C TYR A 171 19.51 -2.00 14.74
N PHE A 172 18.76 -1.81 13.65
CA PHE A 172 17.33 -1.56 13.67
C PHE A 172 16.56 -2.79 13.18
N GLN A 173 15.63 -3.26 14.00
CA GLN A 173 14.74 -4.37 13.66
C GLN A 173 13.47 -3.88 12.95
N VAL A 174 12.92 -2.74 13.38
CA VAL A 174 11.65 -2.21 12.87
C VAL A 174 11.79 -0.82 12.28
N ALA A 175 11.20 -0.59 11.12
CA ALA A 175 11.02 0.74 10.54
C ALA A 175 9.54 1.15 10.65
N LEU A 176 9.23 2.17 11.47
CA LEU A 176 7.90 2.76 11.56
C LEU A 176 7.76 3.89 10.54
N LEU A 177 6.86 3.72 9.56
CA LEU A 177 6.79 4.58 8.39
C LEU A 177 5.38 5.15 8.22
N SER A 178 5.28 6.46 8.01
CA SER A 178 4.03 7.08 7.59
C SER A 178 3.78 6.85 6.10
N LEU A 179 2.57 6.39 5.75
CA LEU A 179 2.13 6.17 4.36
C LEU A 179 2.25 7.44 3.49
N THR A 180 1.97 8.61 4.07
CA THR A 180 1.93 9.88 3.34
C THR A 180 3.27 10.62 3.37
N ALA A 181 4.08 10.42 4.41
CA ALA A 181 5.39 11.08 4.52
C ALA A 181 6.49 10.38 3.69
N CYS A 182 6.27 9.14 3.25
CA CYS A 182 7.24 8.35 2.49
C CYS A 182 7.15 8.53 0.97
N SER A 183 6.66 9.69 0.50
CA SER A 183 6.52 10.02 -0.93
C SER A 183 7.86 10.10 -1.68
N GLN A 184 8.97 10.21 -0.95
CA GLN A 184 10.32 10.22 -1.49
C GLN A 184 10.82 8.79 -1.77
N GLY A 185 11.39 8.58 -2.96
CA GLY A 185 11.81 7.26 -3.46
C GLY A 185 13.05 6.66 -2.78
N PHE A 186 13.00 6.31 -1.51
CA PHE A 186 14.08 5.58 -0.81
C PHE A 186 13.93 4.05 -0.89
N THR A 187 14.96 3.32 -0.45
CA THR A 187 15.04 1.84 -0.52
C THR A 187 15.28 1.28 0.87
N LEU A 188 14.53 0.24 1.24
CA LEU A 188 14.64 -0.52 2.50
C LEU A 188 14.60 -2.02 2.19
N SER A 189 15.42 -2.45 1.23
CA SER A 189 15.49 -3.85 0.76
C SER A 189 16.08 -4.83 1.78
N ALA A 190 16.69 -4.35 2.86
CA ALA A 190 17.13 -5.18 3.99
C ALA A 190 15.96 -5.82 4.77
N ALA A 191 14.73 -5.37 4.57
CA ALA A 191 13.53 -6.03 5.08
C ALA A 191 12.88 -6.87 3.99
N SER A 192 12.49 -8.10 4.34
CA SER A 192 11.66 -8.98 3.51
C SER A 192 10.18 -8.96 3.90
N LEU A 193 9.81 -8.30 5.02
CA LEU A 193 8.43 -8.21 5.48
C LEU A 193 7.94 -6.76 5.55
N VAL A 194 6.76 -6.51 4.99
CA VAL A 194 6.05 -5.23 5.02
C VAL A 194 4.68 -5.43 5.65
N VAL A 195 4.37 -4.68 6.70
CA VAL A 195 3.11 -4.73 7.42
C VAL A 195 2.38 -3.40 7.24
N PHE A 196 1.16 -3.43 6.73
CA PHE A 196 0.25 -2.30 6.71
C PHE A 196 -0.66 -2.39 7.93
N ALA A 197 -0.34 -1.60 8.97
CA ALA A 197 -1.19 -1.45 10.16
C ALA A 197 -2.55 -0.82 9.80
N GLU A 198 -2.54 0.03 8.78
CA GLU A 198 -3.71 0.74 8.26
C GLU A 198 -3.71 0.69 6.73
N LEU A 199 -4.92 0.69 6.16
CA LEU A 199 -5.12 0.83 4.73
C LEU A 199 -5.18 2.31 4.33
N PHE A 200 -4.90 2.58 3.05
CA PHE A 200 -5.00 3.92 2.46
C PHE A 200 -5.84 3.88 1.20
N TRP A 201 -6.66 4.91 0.95
CA TRP A 201 -7.66 4.89 -0.13
C TRP A 201 -7.07 5.04 -1.53
N VAL A 202 -5.80 5.47 -1.65
CA VAL A 202 -5.08 5.59 -2.92
C VAL A 202 -4.21 4.34 -3.14
N PRO A 203 -4.52 3.48 -4.13
CA PRO A 203 -3.76 2.26 -4.37
C PRO A 203 -2.28 2.52 -4.66
N GLY A 204 -1.98 3.59 -5.38
CA GLY A 204 -0.61 3.94 -5.74
C GLY A 204 0.29 4.17 -4.52
N THR A 205 -0.25 4.72 -3.43
CA THR A 205 0.50 4.91 -2.18
C THR A 205 0.88 3.57 -1.55
N LEU A 206 -0.04 2.60 -1.52
CA LEU A 206 0.24 1.26 -0.98
C LEU A 206 1.29 0.53 -1.83
N LEU A 207 1.13 0.57 -3.15
CA LEU A 207 2.10 -0.04 -4.08
C LEU A 207 3.50 0.59 -3.94
N GLN A 208 3.58 1.92 -3.79
CA GLN A 208 4.85 2.60 -3.57
C GLN A 208 5.49 2.25 -2.23
N ALA A 209 4.68 2.03 -1.20
CA ALA A 209 5.14 1.59 0.11
C ALA A 209 5.70 0.16 0.06
N GLU A 210 5.01 -0.78 -0.60
CA GLU A 210 5.54 -2.13 -0.87
C GLU A 210 6.88 -2.09 -1.62
N ASP A 211 6.97 -1.20 -2.62
CA ASP A 211 8.15 -1.03 -3.45
C ASP A 211 9.35 -0.41 -2.72
N ARG A 212 9.20 0.01 -1.45
CA ARG A 212 10.35 0.36 -0.59
C ARG A 212 11.19 -0.88 -0.27
N ALA A 213 10.56 -2.02 -0.01
CA ALA A 213 11.22 -3.30 0.24
C ALA A 213 11.40 -4.13 -1.04
N HIS A 214 10.39 -4.14 -1.92
CA HIS A 214 10.44 -4.86 -3.20
C HIS A 214 11.12 -4.02 -4.28
N ARG A 215 12.43 -3.84 -4.13
CA ARG A 215 13.26 -3.02 -5.04
C ARG A 215 14.56 -3.74 -5.38
N LEU A 216 15.28 -3.22 -6.37
CA LEU A 216 16.62 -3.69 -6.70
C LEU A 216 17.50 -3.69 -5.43
N GLY A 217 18.18 -4.81 -5.19
CA GLY A 217 18.93 -5.07 -3.95
C GLY A 217 18.18 -5.92 -2.93
N GLN A 218 16.95 -6.36 -3.24
CA GLN A 218 16.25 -7.39 -2.48
C GLN A 218 16.71 -8.77 -2.93
N GLU A 219 17.06 -9.61 -1.96
CA GLU A 219 17.58 -10.98 -2.18
C GLU A 219 16.56 -12.07 -1.81
N SER A 220 15.59 -11.71 -0.97
CA SER A 220 14.55 -12.63 -0.47
C SER A 220 13.17 -12.26 -1.00
N MET A 221 12.27 -13.24 -0.99
CA MET A 221 10.85 -13.01 -1.26
C MET A 221 10.29 -11.94 -0.31
N VAL A 222 9.47 -11.03 -0.84
CA VAL A 222 8.86 -9.96 -0.03
C VAL A 222 7.44 -10.36 0.36
N ASP A 223 7.20 -10.49 1.66
CA ASP A 223 5.89 -10.68 2.25
C ASP A 223 5.23 -9.35 2.60
N VAL A 224 3.97 -9.21 2.24
CA VAL A 224 3.17 -8.00 2.47
C VAL A 224 1.90 -8.38 3.22
N HIS A 225 1.81 -7.93 4.47
CA HIS A 225 0.69 -8.21 5.35
C HIS A 225 -0.20 -6.98 5.47
N TYR A 226 -1.43 -7.08 4.99
CA TYR A 226 -2.47 -6.07 5.25
C TYR A 226 -3.28 -6.49 6.46
N LEU A 227 -3.18 -5.73 7.54
CA LEU A 227 -3.96 -6.00 8.74
C LEU A 227 -5.38 -5.50 8.55
N VAL A 228 -6.36 -6.40 8.56
CA VAL A 228 -7.77 -6.11 8.24
C VAL A 228 -8.65 -6.51 9.41
N ALA A 229 -9.47 -5.59 9.90
CA ALA A 229 -10.52 -5.93 10.87
C ALA A 229 -11.81 -6.33 10.12
N PRO A 230 -12.28 -7.59 10.21
CA PRO A 230 -13.47 -8.06 9.51
C PRO A 230 -14.73 -7.28 9.89
N GLY A 231 -15.64 -7.07 8.94
CA GLY A 231 -16.90 -6.35 9.17
C GLY A 231 -16.77 -4.86 9.48
N THR A 232 -15.60 -4.25 9.19
CA THR A 232 -15.33 -2.82 9.41
C THR A 232 -15.09 -2.07 8.09
N VAL A 233 -14.69 -0.79 8.19
CA VAL A 233 -14.33 0.02 7.02
C VAL A 233 -13.13 -0.54 6.24
N ASP A 234 -12.24 -1.33 6.86
CA ASP A 234 -11.09 -1.94 6.17
C ASP A 234 -11.53 -2.77 4.96
N GLU A 235 -12.58 -3.59 5.07
CA GLU A 235 -13.09 -4.40 3.95
C GLU A 235 -13.61 -3.55 2.80
N ARG A 236 -14.32 -2.45 3.12
CA ARG A 236 -14.82 -1.49 2.15
C ARG A 236 -13.67 -0.78 1.44
N MET A 237 -12.65 -0.36 2.19
CA MET A 237 -11.45 0.27 1.64
C MET A 237 -10.70 -0.68 0.72
N LEU A 238 -10.48 -1.91 1.15
CA LEU A 238 -9.74 -2.90 0.39
C LEU A 238 -10.42 -3.20 -0.95
N ALA A 239 -11.73 -3.44 -0.92
CA ALA A 239 -12.52 -3.62 -2.14
C ALA A 239 -12.47 -2.39 -3.06
N ALA A 240 -12.46 -1.18 -2.49
CA ALA A 240 -12.35 0.06 -3.26
C ALA A 240 -10.95 0.24 -3.89
N VAL A 241 -9.89 -0.05 -3.14
CA VAL A 241 -8.50 0.00 -3.59
C VAL A 241 -8.27 -1.00 -4.72
N GLU A 242 -8.72 -2.25 -4.57
CA GLU A 242 -8.61 -3.29 -5.60
C GLU A 242 -9.36 -2.93 -6.89
N ARG A 243 -10.55 -2.33 -6.75
CA ARG A 243 -11.31 -1.84 -7.90
C ARG A 243 -10.56 -0.71 -8.61
N ARG A 244 -10.09 0.31 -7.87
CA ARG A 244 -9.36 1.45 -8.44
C ARG A 244 -8.07 1.02 -9.13
N ALA A 245 -7.30 0.12 -8.52
CA ALA A 245 -6.11 -0.43 -9.15
C ALA A 245 -6.45 -1.16 -10.46
N ARG A 246 -7.47 -2.03 -10.45
CA ARG A 246 -7.94 -2.71 -11.68
C ARG A 246 -8.31 -1.73 -12.79
N ASP A 247 -9.04 -0.68 -12.46
CA ASP A 247 -9.49 0.31 -13.43
C ASP A 247 -8.31 1.10 -14.00
N ALA A 248 -7.33 1.47 -13.16
CA ALA A 248 -6.10 2.13 -13.56
C ALA A 248 -5.28 1.29 -14.56
N ASP A 249 -5.07 0.01 -14.24
CA ASP A 249 -4.28 -0.87 -15.08
C ASP A 249 -4.96 -1.19 -16.41
N LYS A 250 -6.28 -1.37 -16.41
CA LYS A 250 -7.04 -1.53 -17.65
C LYS A 250 -6.92 -0.31 -18.56
N ALA A 251 -6.95 0.91 -18.00
CA ALA A 251 -6.78 2.12 -18.79
C ALA A 251 -5.38 2.19 -19.42
N VAL A 252 -4.36 1.80 -18.66
CA VAL A 252 -2.98 1.89 -19.09
C VAL A 252 -2.54 0.74 -19.99
N ASP A 253 -3.18 -0.42 -19.94
CA ASP A 253 -2.86 -1.59 -20.77
C ASP A 253 -3.93 -1.85 -21.87
N GLY A 254 -4.78 -0.85 -22.17
CA GLY A 254 -5.74 -0.92 -23.29
C GLY A 254 -6.83 -1.98 -23.13
N GLY A 255 -7.22 -2.28 -21.88
CA GLY A 255 -8.25 -3.26 -21.56
C GLY A 255 -7.77 -4.72 -21.56
N THR A 256 -6.49 -4.97 -21.85
CA THR A 256 -5.91 -6.33 -21.87
C THR A 256 -5.34 -6.79 -20.53
N ALA A 257 -5.35 -5.92 -19.51
CA ALA A 257 -4.76 -6.22 -18.21
C ALA A 257 -5.67 -7.01 -17.26
N THR A 258 -5.12 -8.14 -16.81
CA THR A 258 -5.34 -8.68 -15.47
C THR A 258 -4.58 -7.82 -14.46
N ALA A 259 -5.23 -7.39 -13.36
CA ALA A 259 -4.66 -6.48 -12.36
C ALA A 259 -3.23 -6.88 -11.91
N PRO A 260 -2.29 -5.95 -11.69
CA PRO A 260 -0.98 -6.21 -11.08
C PRO A 260 -1.10 -6.57 -9.59
N LEU A 261 -2.18 -6.16 -8.92
CA LEU A 261 -2.59 -6.72 -7.63
C LEU A 261 -3.13 -8.16 -7.76
N ALA A 262 -3.27 -8.72 -8.97
CA ALA A 262 -3.75 -10.08 -9.26
C ALA A 262 -2.77 -10.93 -10.08
N ARG A 263 -1.71 -10.34 -10.67
CA ARG A 263 -0.69 -11.06 -11.47
C ARG A 263 0.32 -11.83 -10.61
N GLU A 264 0.46 -11.49 -9.33
CA GLU A 264 1.23 -12.23 -8.33
C GLU A 264 0.44 -12.28 -7.03
N GLY A 265 -0.58 -13.14 -6.98
CA GLY A 265 -1.51 -13.23 -5.86
C GLY A 265 -2.37 -11.97 -5.73
N GLY A 266 -3.69 -12.10 -5.83
CA GLY A 266 -4.62 -11.08 -5.33
C GLY A 266 -4.10 -10.46 -4.01
N ILE A 267 -4.71 -9.40 -3.49
CA ILE A 267 -4.69 -9.21 -2.02
C ILE A 267 -5.38 -10.43 -1.30
N LEU A 268 -5.70 -11.50 -2.02
CA LEU A 268 -6.44 -12.68 -1.64
C LEU A 268 -5.55 -13.91 -1.91
N GLU A 269 -4.51 -14.12 -1.12
CA GLU A 269 -4.40 -15.46 -0.55
C GLU A 269 -5.51 -15.59 0.51
N ALA A 270 -6.01 -16.82 0.73
CA ALA A 270 -7.04 -17.07 1.74
C ALA A 270 -6.66 -16.36 3.05
N PRO A 271 -7.61 -15.74 3.77
CA PRO A 271 -7.29 -15.08 5.02
C PRO A 271 -6.56 -16.08 5.91
N VAL A 272 -5.30 -15.78 6.21
CA VAL A 272 -4.58 -16.58 7.20
C VAL A 272 -5.13 -16.11 8.53
N VAL A 273 -5.97 -16.94 9.15
CA VAL A 273 -6.36 -16.77 10.55
C VAL A 273 -5.15 -17.19 11.39
N GLU A 274 -4.06 -16.44 11.27
CA GLU A 274 -2.92 -16.53 12.16
C GLU A 274 -3.39 -15.92 13.48
N LYS A 275 -4.00 -16.74 14.33
CA LYS A 275 -3.85 -16.50 15.77
C LYS A 275 -2.34 -16.43 16.02
N ALA A 276 -1.91 -15.54 16.92
CA ALA A 276 -0.55 -15.33 17.41
C ALA A 276 0.31 -16.59 17.69
N THR A 277 -0.26 -17.79 17.58
CA THR A 277 0.32 -19.11 17.79
C THR A 277 0.91 -19.79 16.56
N ALA A 278 0.75 -19.28 15.33
CA ALA A 278 1.23 -19.95 14.11
C ALA A 278 2.33 -19.16 13.38
N LEU A 279 3.53 -19.08 13.99
CA LEU A 279 4.71 -18.45 13.40
C LEU A 279 5.73 -19.45 12.82
N GLU A 280 5.32 -20.70 12.54
CA GLU A 280 6.24 -21.71 11.98
C GLU A 280 6.44 -21.59 10.46
N GLU A 281 5.55 -20.90 9.71
CA GLU A 281 5.65 -20.85 8.23
C GLU A 281 6.39 -19.63 7.66
N VAL A 282 6.70 -18.60 8.47
CA VAL A 282 7.43 -17.40 8.01
C VAL A 282 8.96 -17.56 8.16
N ALA A 283 9.42 -18.67 8.75
CA ALA A 283 10.81 -18.95 9.07
C ALA A 283 11.47 -20.09 8.24
N SER A 284 10.84 -20.52 7.13
CA SER A 284 11.42 -21.44 6.13
C SER A 284 11.42 -20.82 4.74
#